data_AF-A0A1H8NQM7-F1
#
_entry.id   AF-A0A1H8NQM7-F1
#
_cell.length_a   1.000
_cell.length_b   1.000
_cell.length_c   1.000
_cell.angle_alpha   90.00
_cell.angle_beta   90.00
_cell.angle_gamma   90.00
#
_symmetry.space_group_name_H-M   'P 1'
#
loop_
_entity.id
_entity.type
_entity.pdbx_description
1 polymer ?
#
loop_
_entity_poly.entity_id
_entity_poly.type
_entity_poly.pdbx_seq_one_letter_code
_entity_poly.pdbx_strand_id
1 'polypeptide(L)'
;MTDGPTDGPPTDRESPVGRPVIRGDPTLTGEHAERAVAFDPDDPDSLAEAAETVHQFSQNTAGDPDNVYMLRGAAACAALVRGEGSYKAAAERAGGDATVAFIRKWSRVHDLPRSIRRHVAKGEIAPTAAKHIARVAGEARLLLAWAALDHDLTVRQIRSVASTVNDGHTVGEALTAEGVTLGRMEMELSQDAYCELRRQAALEDVDPGRLVGEALAAYLDD
;
A
#
# COMPACT_ATOMS: atom_id res chain seq x y z
N MET A 1 17.14 23.33 -21.08
CA MET A 1 15.92 22.51 -20.95
C MET A 1 15.98 21.92 -19.57
N THR A 2 15.17 22.48 -18.67
CA THR A 2 15.21 22.23 -17.23
C THR A 2 14.06 21.29 -16.87
N ASP A 3 14.39 20.09 -16.40
CA ASP A 3 13.46 19.19 -15.72
C ASP A 3 12.95 19.88 -14.45
N GLY A 4 11.64 20.06 -14.36
CA GLY A 4 10.97 20.51 -13.14
C GLY A 4 10.89 19.40 -12.09
N PRO A 5 10.60 19.75 -10.82
CA PRO A 5 10.46 18.75 -9.77
C PRO A 5 9.19 17.93 -10.01
N THR A 6 9.31 16.60 -10.04
CA THR A 6 8.20 15.65 -10.02
C THR A 6 7.51 15.71 -8.65
N ASP A 7 6.51 16.58 -8.52
CA ASP A 7 5.74 16.84 -7.30
C ASP A 7 4.62 15.80 -7.07
N GLY A 8 4.98 14.51 -7.16
CA GLY A 8 4.11 13.39 -6.84
C GLY A 8 4.63 12.64 -5.62
N PRO A 9 3.75 12.04 -4.78
CA PRO A 9 4.20 11.24 -3.64
C PRO A 9 5.19 10.16 -4.09
N PRO A 10 6.31 9.93 -3.37
CA PRO A 10 7.39 9.08 -3.85
C PRO A 10 6.89 7.67 -4.19
N THR A 11 7.08 7.28 -5.46
CA THR A 11 6.63 5.98 -6.02
C THR A 11 7.78 4.97 -6.19
N ASP A 12 9.01 5.38 -5.86
CA ASP A 12 10.21 4.58 -6.04
C ASP A 12 10.25 3.32 -5.18
N ARG A 13 10.88 2.28 -5.72
CA ARG A 13 10.87 0.90 -5.21
C ARG A 13 11.86 0.64 -4.06
N GLU A 14 12.33 1.68 -3.39
CA GLU A 14 13.25 1.55 -2.27
C GLU A 14 12.66 2.20 -1.02
N SER A 15 11.64 1.54 -0.44
CA SER A 15 11.31 1.84 0.96
C SER A 15 12.53 1.49 1.82
N PRO A 16 13.04 2.36 2.71
CA PRO A 16 14.20 2.04 3.54
C PRO A 16 13.89 0.81 4.41
N VAL A 17 14.84 -0.13 4.45
CA VAL A 17 14.88 -1.22 5.45
C VAL A 17 15.68 -0.74 6.67
N GLY A 18 15.56 -1.42 7.81
CA GLY A 18 16.19 -0.98 9.07
C GLY A 18 15.44 0.13 9.85
N ARG A 19 14.31 0.66 9.34
CA ARG A 19 13.40 1.54 10.11
C ARG A 19 12.08 0.82 10.43
N PRO A 20 11.50 0.99 11.64
CA PRO A 20 10.24 0.35 11.99
C PRO A 20 9.15 0.62 10.94
N VAL A 21 8.47 -0.44 10.49
CA VAL A 21 7.40 -0.39 9.46
C VAL A 21 6.29 0.61 9.87
N ILE A 22 6.08 0.75 11.18
CA ILE A 22 5.13 1.66 11.81
C ILE A 22 5.84 2.27 13.04
N ARG A 23 6.13 3.57 13.03
CA ARG A 23 6.49 4.29 14.26
C ARG A 23 5.26 4.32 15.16
N GLY A 24 5.44 3.99 16.45
CA GLY A 24 4.42 3.94 17.49
C GLY A 24 3.34 5.00 17.40
N ASP A 25 2.29 4.68 16.65
CA ASP A 25 1.01 5.35 16.72
C ASP A 25 0.21 4.54 17.75
N PRO A 26 -0.05 5.07 18.96
CA PRO A 26 -0.76 4.35 20.01
C PRO A 26 -2.14 3.85 19.57
N THR A 27 -2.73 4.46 18.55
CA THR A 27 -4.00 4.04 17.94
C THR A 27 -3.86 2.80 17.04
N LEU A 28 -2.64 2.48 16.61
CA LEU A 28 -2.30 1.31 15.78
C LEU A 28 -1.63 0.18 16.58
N THR A 29 -0.95 0.49 17.69
CA THR A 29 0.04 -0.43 18.26
C THR A 29 -0.39 -1.25 19.47
N GLY A 30 -1.50 -0.99 20.16
CA GLY A 30 -2.04 -1.84 21.25
C GLY A 30 -0.98 -2.54 22.15
N GLU A 31 -1.26 -3.78 22.60
CA GLU A 31 -0.27 -4.69 23.23
C GLU A 31 0.79 -5.24 22.23
N HIS A 32 0.86 -4.71 21.00
CA HIS A 32 1.66 -5.26 19.90
C HIS A 32 2.87 -4.40 19.51
N ALA A 33 3.13 -3.33 20.27
CA ALA A 33 4.28 -2.45 20.09
C ALA A 33 5.64 -3.18 20.19
N GLU A 34 5.70 -4.30 20.92
CA GLU A 34 6.94 -5.08 21.10
C GLU A 34 7.40 -5.85 19.85
N ARG A 35 6.56 -5.95 18.80
CA ARG A 35 6.89 -6.67 17.56
C ARG A 35 7.18 -5.78 16.35
N ALA A 36 7.43 -4.49 16.59
CA ALA A 36 7.94 -3.56 15.58
C ALA A 36 9.43 -3.81 15.28
N VAL A 37 9.79 -5.04 14.88
CA VAL A 37 11.16 -5.41 14.53
C VAL A 37 11.48 -4.85 13.15
N ALA A 38 12.42 -3.93 13.10
CA ALA A 38 13.10 -3.56 11.88
C ALA A 38 14.20 -4.59 11.61
N PHE A 39 14.23 -5.15 10.41
CA PHE A 39 15.34 -5.99 9.96
C PHE A 39 16.38 -5.10 9.27
N ASP A 40 17.62 -5.15 9.75
CA ASP A 40 18.76 -4.47 9.16
C ASP A 40 19.42 -5.41 8.13
N PRO A 41 19.43 -5.07 6.83
CA PRO A 41 20.02 -5.93 5.81
C PRO A 41 21.54 -6.03 5.89
N ASP A 42 22.20 -5.12 6.61
CA ASP A 42 23.66 -5.04 6.71
C ASP A 42 24.19 -5.74 7.98
N ASP A 43 23.29 -6.19 8.86
CA ASP A 43 23.60 -6.91 10.10
C ASP A 43 23.36 -8.44 9.94
N PRO A 44 24.40 -9.29 10.03
CA PRO A 44 24.28 -10.74 9.92
C PRO A 44 23.31 -11.38 10.93
N ASP A 45 23.23 -10.85 12.15
CA ASP A 45 22.34 -11.38 13.20
C ASP A 45 20.88 -11.03 12.86
N SER A 46 20.64 -9.79 12.42
CA SER A 46 19.32 -9.38 11.91
C SER A 46 18.89 -10.19 10.67
N LEU A 47 19.82 -10.54 9.77
CA LEU A 47 19.54 -11.43 8.63
C LEU A 47 19.23 -12.86 9.05
N ALA A 48 19.82 -13.36 10.14
CA ALA A 48 19.45 -14.66 10.70
C ALA A 48 18.04 -14.63 11.29
N GLU A 49 17.66 -13.57 12.01
CA GLU A 49 16.29 -13.38 12.51
C GLU A 49 15.28 -13.22 11.36
N ALA A 50 15.66 -12.51 10.30
CA ALA A 50 14.84 -12.36 9.11
C ALA A 50 14.61 -13.72 8.42
N ALA A 51 15.65 -14.56 8.30
CA ALA A 51 15.55 -15.91 7.74
C ALA A 51 14.55 -16.78 8.51
N GLU A 52 14.68 -16.82 9.84
CA GLU A 52 13.75 -17.56 10.70
C GLU A 52 12.32 -17.00 10.59
N THR A 53 12.18 -15.68 10.57
CA THR A 53 10.87 -15.04 10.41
C THR A 53 10.22 -15.39 9.06
N VAL A 54 10.98 -15.40 7.96
CA VAL A 54 10.46 -15.81 6.64
C VAL A 54 10.10 -17.30 6.63
N HIS A 55 10.91 -18.13 7.28
CA HIS A 55 10.63 -19.56 7.42
C HIS A 55 9.27 -19.79 8.11
N GLN A 56 9.07 -19.23 9.30
CA GLN A 56 7.80 -19.31 10.04
C GLN A 56 6.64 -18.70 9.27
N PHE A 57 6.88 -17.58 8.58
CA PHE A 57 5.88 -16.91 7.78
C PHE A 57 5.40 -17.76 6.60
N SER A 58 6.31 -18.52 5.98
CA SER A 58 5.96 -19.43 4.89
C SER A 58 5.02 -20.56 5.33
N GLN A 59 5.16 -21.02 6.58
CA GLN A 59 4.36 -22.10 7.16
C GLN A 59 2.99 -21.65 7.67
N ASN A 60 2.90 -20.43 8.21
CA ASN A 60 1.71 -19.96 8.91
C ASN A 60 0.71 -19.18 8.03
N THR A 61 0.70 -19.40 6.71
CA THR A 61 -0.18 -18.63 5.79
C THR A 61 -1.67 -19.02 5.90
N ALA A 62 -2.03 -19.97 6.77
CA ALA A 62 -3.38 -20.55 6.87
C ALA A 62 -4.21 -20.09 8.09
N GLY A 63 -3.64 -19.31 9.02
CA GLY A 63 -4.34 -18.80 10.21
C GLY A 63 -4.92 -17.38 10.03
N ASP A 64 -5.84 -16.98 10.93
CA ASP A 64 -6.48 -15.65 10.96
C ASP A 64 -5.43 -14.53 10.86
N PRO A 65 -5.49 -13.63 9.85
CA PRO A 65 -4.35 -12.80 9.49
C PRO A 65 -4.18 -11.64 10.46
N ASP A 66 -3.25 -11.78 11.41
CA ASP A 66 -2.66 -10.63 12.08
C ASP A 66 -1.91 -9.79 11.02
N ASN A 67 -2.51 -8.65 10.64
CA ASN A 67 -1.96 -7.74 9.63
C ASN A 67 -0.52 -7.30 9.96
N VAL A 68 -0.21 -7.16 11.26
CA VAL A 68 1.13 -6.79 11.73
C VAL A 68 2.10 -7.95 11.51
N TYR A 69 1.69 -9.19 11.82
CA TYR A 69 2.49 -10.38 11.51
C TYR A 69 2.79 -10.50 10.02
N MET A 70 1.80 -10.27 9.15
CA MET A 70 1.97 -10.30 7.68
C MET A 70 2.96 -9.22 7.21
N LEU A 71 2.88 -8.00 7.75
CA LEU A 71 3.79 -6.91 7.42
C LEU A 71 5.21 -7.16 7.93
N ARG A 72 5.38 -7.78 9.11
CA ARG A 72 6.69 -8.21 9.62
C ARG A 72 7.31 -9.28 8.72
N GLY A 73 6.53 -10.28 8.29
CA GLY A 73 6.98 -11.29 7.32
C GLY A 73 7.40 -10.69 5.97
N ALA A 74 6.66 -9.68 5.50
CA ALA A 74 7.02 -8.91 4.31
C ALA A 74 8.34 -8.14 4.47
N ALA A 75 8.54 -7.49 5.62
CA ALA A 75 9.79 -6.79 5.94
C ALA A 75 10.99 -7.75 6.02
N ALA A 76 10.82 -8.92 6.63
CA ALA A 76 11.85 -9.95 6.67
C ALA A 76 12.23 -10.44 5.27
N CYS A 77 11.25 -10.66 4.38
CA CYS A 77 11.51 -11.00 2.98
C CYS A 77 12.35 -9.93 2.28
N ALA A 78 11.99 -8.66 2.45
CA ALA A 78 12.70 -7.54 1.82
C ALA A 78 14.14 -7.39 2.37
N ALA A 79 14.34 -7.53 3.68
CA ALA A 79 15.66 -7.47 4.29
C ALA A 79 16.56 -8.61 3.83
N LEU A 80 16.05 -9.85 3.79
CA LEU A 80 16.81 -10.99 3.26
C LEU A 80 17.24 -10.78 1.81
N VAL A 81 16.34 -10.31 0.95
CA VAL A 81 16.69 -10.07 -0.46
C VAL A 81 17.77 -9.00 -0.60
N ARG A 82 17.74 -7.97 0.24
CA ARG A 82 18.73 -6.88 0.23
C ARG A 82 20.09 -7.34 0.78
N GLY A 83 20.10 -8.05 1.91
CA GLY A 83 21.34 -8.55 2.51
C GLY A 83 22.01 -9.68 1.71
N GLU A 84 21.22 -10.57 1.11
CA GLU A 84 21.74 -11.69 0.31
C GLU A 84 21.98 -11.31 -1.17
N GLY A 85 21.52 -10.14 -1.60
CA GLY A 85 21.69 -9.62 -2.97
C GLY A 85 20.90 -10.36 -4.06
N SER A 86 20.16 -11.42 -3.74
CA SER A 86 19.28 -12.10 -4.71
C SER A 86 18.13 -12.84 -4.05
N TYR A 87 17.00 -12.96 -4.75
CA TYR A 87 15.87 -13.78 -4.29
C TYR A 87 16.22 -15.26 -4.13
N LYS A 88 17.18 -15.77 -4.92
CA LYS A 88 17.60 -17.17 -4.87
C LYS A 88 18.35 -17.44 -3.56
N ALA A 89 19.35 -16.63 -3.24
CA ALA A 89 20.12 -16.73 -2.00
C ALA A 89 19.21 -16.51 -0.77
N ALA A 90 18.30 -15.54 -0.83
CA ALA A 90 17.30 -15.33 0.23
C ALA A 90 16.41 -16.56 0.47
N ALA A 91 15.96 -17.25 -0.60
CA ALA A 91 15.16 -18.48 -0.48
C ALA A 91 15.98 -19.66 0.05
N GLU A 92 17.22 -19.82 -0.40
CA GLU A 92 18.13 -20.84 0.11
C GLU A 92 18.42 -20.64 1.60
N ARG A 93 18.60 -19.40 2.05
CA ARG A 93 18.81 -19.06 3.46
C ARG A 93 17.58 -19.27 4.32
N ALA A 94 16.39 -18.87 3.88
CA ALA A 94 15.16 -19.05 4.64
C ALA A 94 14.74 -20.52 4.72
N GLY A 95 15.02 -21.31 3.68
CA GLY A 95 14.74 -22.75 3.64
C GLY A 95 13.25 -23.11 3.70
N GLY A 96 12.95 -24.40 3.57
CA GLY A 96 11.57 -24.92 3.63
C GLY A 96 10.67 -24.40 2.51
N ASP A 97 9.47 -23.96 2.86
CA ASP A 97 8.42 -23.51 1.92
C ASP A 97 8.58 -22.06 1.45
N ALA A 98 9.65 -21.37 1.88
CA ALA A 98 10.00 -20.00 1.50
C ALA A 98 10.57 -19.92 0.07
N THR A 99 9.75 -20.27 -0.93
CA THR A 99 10.16 -20.23 -2.34
C THR A 99 10.56 -18.83 -2.82
N VAL A 100 11.36 -18.75 -3.88
CA VAL A 100 11.66 -17.49 -4.60
C VAL A 100 10.39 -16.70 -4.93
N ALA A 101 9.32 -17.39 -5.37
CA ALA A 101 8.05 -16.76 -5.70
C ALA A 101 7.35 -16.19 -4.45
N PHE A 102 7.44 -16.87 -3.30
CA PHE A 102 6.93 -16.40 -2.02
C PHE A 102 7.66 -15.13 -1.56
N ILE A 103 9.00 -15.17 -1.50
CA ILE A 103 9.82 -14.05 -1.05
C ILE A 103 9.63 -12.84 -1.97
N ARG A 104 9.62 -13.05 -3.30
CA ARG A 104 9.39 -11.96 -4.26
C ARG A 104 8.04 -11.29 -4.07
N LYS A 105 6.99 -12.08 -3.84
CA LYS A 105 5.63 -11.56 -3.62
C LYS A 105 5.58 -10.69 -2.37
N TRP A 106 6.14 -11.14 -1.26
CA TRP A 106 6.06 -10.44 0.02
C TRP A 106 7.03 -9.27 0.15
N SER A 107 8.22 -9.36 -0.46
CA SER A 107 9.14 -8.21 -0.57
C SER A 107 8.45 -7.03 -1.26
N ARG A 108 7.70 -7.28 -2.34
CA ARG A 108 6.94 -6.23 -3.03
C ARG A 108 5.84 -5.60 -2.17
N VAL A 109 5.24 -6.36 -1.25
CA VAL A 109 4.26 -5.81 -0.29
C VAL A 109 4.94 -4.85 0.67
N HIS A 110 6.15 -5.17 1.12
CA HIS A 110 6.96 -4.25 1.91
C HIS A 110 7.35 -2.99 1.13
N ASP A 111 7.64 -3.12 -0.16
CA ASP A 111 7.99 -2.00 -1.04
C ASP A 111 6.79 -1.14 -1.47
N LEU A 112 5.58 -1.44 -0.99
CA LEU A 112 4.45 -0.52 -1.14
C LEU A 112 4.74 0.81 -0.42
N PRO A 113 4.27 1.94 -0.99
CA PRO A 113 4.29 3.24 -0.34
C PRO A 113 3.84 3.17 1.11
N ARG A 114 4.53 3.91 1.98
CA ARG A 114 4.23 3.93 3.43
C ARG A 114 2.76 4.26 3.72
N SER A 115 2.18 5.16 2.92
CA SER A 115 0.77 5.53 3.00
C SER A 115 -0.14 4.30 2.86
N ILE A 116 0.10 3.45 1.86
CA ILE A 116 -0.65 2.19 1.65
C ILE A 116 -0.38 1.20 2.79
N ARG A 117 0.88 1.01 3.20
CA ARG A 117 1.21 0.08 4.30
C ARG A 117 0.51 0.44 5.61
N ARG A 118 0.23 1.72 5.86
CA ARG A 118 -0.55 2.16 7.03
C ARG A 118 -1.99 1.64 6.98
N HIS A 119 -2.65 1.70 5.81
CA HIS A 119 -4.00 1.16 5.63
C HIS A 119 -4.03 -0.37 5.73
N VAL A 120 -2.97 -1.06 5.28
CA VAL A 120 -2.82 -2.51 5.48
C VAL A 120 -2.70 -2.84 6.97
N ALA A 121 -1.87 -2.10 7.71
CA ALA A 121 -1.70 -2.32 9.14
C ALA A 121 -2.99 -2.11 9.94
N LYS A 122 -3.80 -1.12 9.55
CA LYS A 122 -5.11 -0.83 10.13
C LYS A 122 -6.18 -1.86 9.79
N GLY A 123 -5.94 -2.72 8.81
CA GLY A 123 -6.94 -3.66 8.29
C GLY A 123 -7.94 -3.05 7.31
N GLU A 124 -7.76 -1.78 6.93
CA GLU A 124 -8.56 -1.11 5.89
C GLU A 124 -8.25 -1.68 4.49
N ILE A 125 -7.03 -2.19 4.29
CA ILE A 125 -6.66 -3.00 3.12
C ILE A 125 -6.20 -4.37 3.58
N ALA A 126 -6.94 -5.42 3.21
CA ALA A 126 -6.55 -6.79 3.53
C ALA A 126 -5.17 -7.14 2.93
N PRO A 127 -4.29 -7.91 3.62
CA PRO A 127 -3.01 -8.36 3.07
C PRO A 127 -3.16 -9.15 1.75
N THR A 128 -4.27 -9.86 1.60
CA THR A 128 -4.64 -10.57 0.37
C THR A 128 -4.95 -9.63 -0.80
N ALA A 129 -5.41 -8.40 -0.54
CA ALA A 129 -5.52 -7.34 -1.53
C ALA A 129 -4.18 -6.64 -1.77
N ALA A 130 -3.43 -6.34 -0.70
CA ALA A 130 -2.14 -5.66 -0.77
C ALA A 130 -1.15 -6.37 -1.70
N LYS A 131 -1.10 -7.71 -1.69
CA LYS A 131 -0.24 -8.48 -2.62
C LYS A 131 -0.59 -8.27 -4.10
N HIS A 132 -1.85 -7.95 -4.43
CA HIS A 132 -2.27 -7.66 -5.80
C HIS A 132 -1.90 -6.23 -6.20
N ILE A 133 -2.10 -5.26 -5.29
CA ILE A 133 -1.64 -3.88 -5.45
C ILE A 133 -0.12 -3.84 -5.65
N ALA A 134 0.64 -4.63 -4.89
CA ALA A 134 2.10 -4.72 -5.00
C ALA A 134 2.60 -5.30 -6.34
N ARG A 135 1.71 -5.83 -7.19
CA ARG A 135 2.09 -6.31 -8.53
C ARG A 135 2.16 -5.19 -9.56
N VAL A 136 1.43 -4.09 -9.37
CA VAL A 136 1.42 -2.98 -10.33
C VAL A 136 2.59 -2.01 -10.07
N ALA A 137 3.11 -1.43 -11.14
CA ALA A 137 4.29 -0.56 -11.11
C ALA A 137 3.91 0.92 -11.02
N GLY A 138 4.89 1.77 -10.70
CA GLY A 138 4.73 3.23 -10.68
C GLY A 138 3.59 3.72 -9.78
N GLU A 139 2.98 4.82 -10.21
CA GLU A 139 1.83 5.49 -9.59
C GLU A 139 0.58 4.60 -9.53
N ALA A 140 0.45 3.63 -10.43
CA ALA A 140 -0.73 2.76 -10.51
C ALA A 140 -1.04 2.04 -9.19
N ARG A 141 -0.01 1.76 -8.36
CA ARG A 141 -0.20 1.16 -7.04
C ARG A 141 -0.91 2.07 -6.05
N LEU A 142 -0.69 3.39 -6.14
CA LEU A 142 -1.38 4.39 -5.32
C LEU A 142 -2.83 4.51 -5.76
N LEU A 143 -3.07 4.73 -7.06
CA LEU A 143 -4.41 4.88 -7.62
C LEU A 143 -5.29 3.67 -7.33
N LEU A 144 -4.76 2.45 -7.47
CA LEU A 144 -5.50 1.23 -7.15
C LEU A 144 -5.76 1.08 -5.65
N ALA A 145 -4.82 1.50 -4.79
CA ALA A 145 -5.03 1.44 -3.34
C ALA A 145 -6.08 2.45 -2.87
N TRP A 146 -6.08 3.67 -3.42
CA TRP A 146 -7.10 4.68 -3.12
C TRP A 146 -8.46 4.24 -3.61
N ALA A 147 -8.57 3.77 -4.85
CA ALA A 147 -9.83 3.22 -5.35
C ALA A 147 -10.33 2.03 -4.52
N ALA A 148 -9.42 1.20 -3.97
CA ALA A 148 -9.80 0.12 -3.07
C ALA A 148 -10.46 0.61 -1.77
N LEU A 149 -9.98 1.74 -1.23
CA LEU A 149 -10.51 2.37 -0.02
C LEU A 149 -11.80 3.15 -0.31
N ASP A 150 -11.83 3.93 -1.39
CA ASP A 150 -12.96 4.81 -1.72
C ASP A 150 -14.21 4.03 -2.19
N HIS A 151 -14.02 2.79 -2.67
CA HIS A 151 -15.08 1.98 -3.28
C HIS A 151 -15.21 0.57 -2.69
N ASP A 152 -14.59 0.30 -1.53
CA ASP A 152 -14.62 -1.00 -0.86
C ASP A 152 -14.34 -2.19 -1.80
N LEU A 153 -13.32 -2.05 -2.66
CA LEU A 153 -13.09 -3.04 -3.70
C LEU A 153 -12.78 -4.41 -3.10
N THR A 154 -13.46 -5.43 -3.61
CA THR A 154 -13.18 -6.80 -3.23
C THR A 154 -11.78 -7.22 -3.70
N VAL A 155 -11.17 -8.19 -3.01
CA VAL A 155 -9.88 -8.79 -3.44
C VAL A 155 -9.94 -9.28 -4.89
N ARG A 156 -11.11 -9.77 -5.34
CA ARG A 156 -11.33 -10.21 -6.72
C ARG A 156 -11.23 -9.04 -7.71
N GLN A 157 -11.90 -7.93 -7.43
CA GLN A 157 -11.83 -6.71 -8.27
C GLN A 157 -10.40 -6.16 -8.30
N ILE A 158 -9.74 -6.05 -7.15
CA ILE A 158 -8.35 -5.57 -7.06
C ILE A 158 -7.42 -6.46 -7.90
N ARG A 159 -7.61 -7.79 -7.84
CA ARG A 159 -6.85 -8.74 -8.67
C ARG A 159 -7.12 -8.54 -10.17
N SER A 160 -8.39 -8.32 -10.54
CA SER A 160 -8.81 -8.10 -11.93
C SER A 160 -8.15 -6.83 -12.48
N VAL A 161 -8.31 -5.72 -11.78
CA VAL A 161 -7.70 -4.43 -12.13
C VAL A 161 -6.19 -4.54 -12.24
N ALA A 162 -5.53 -5.15 -11.24
CA ALA A 162 -4.08 -5.36 -11.28
C ALA A 162 -3.63 -6.23 -12.47
N SER A 163 -4.46 -7.18 -12.94
CA SER A 163 -4.16 -7.96 -14.14
C SER A 163 -4.24 -7.07 -15.38
N THR A 164 -5.37 -6.38 -15.57
CA THR A 164 -5.62 -5.50 -16.72
C THR A 164 -4.57 -4.40 -16.87
N VAL A 165 -4.11 -3.83 -15.76
CA VAL A 165 -3.02 -2.84 -15.74
C VAL A 165 -1.69 -3.46 -16.15
N ASN A 166 -1.38 -4.69 -15.70
CA ASN A 166 -0.18 -5.39 -16.14
C ASN A 166 -0.23 -5.80 -17.61
N ASP A 167 -1.44 -5.90 -18.19
CA ASP A 167 -1.67 -6.13 -19.61
C ASP A 167 -1.58 -4.83 -20.45
N GLY A 168 -1.24 -3.69 -19.81
CA GLY A 168 -0.89 -2.43 -20.49
C GLY A 168 -1.96 -1.34 -20.45
N HIS A 169 -3.10 -1.57 -19.80
CA HIS A 169 -4.16 -0.57 -19.65
C HIS A 169 -3.85 0.41 -18.51
N THR A 170 -4.48 1.58 -18.55
CA THR A 170 -4.44 2.51 -17.42
C THR A 170 -5.28 2.01 -16.24
N VAL A 171 -5.01 2.53 -15.04
CA VAL A 171 -5.81 2.19 -13.84
C VAL A 171 -7.26 2.64 -14.01
N GLY A 172 -7.48 3.83 -14.59
CA GLY A 172 -8.83 4.35 -14.82
C GLY A 172 -9.68 3.48 -15.75
N GLU A 173 -9.12 3.01 -16.87
CA GLU A 173 -9.80 2.07 -17.77
C GLU A 173 -10.13 0.75 -17.07
N ALA A 174 -9.15 0.21 -16.34
CA ALA A 174 -9.31 -1.06 -15.62
C ALA A 174 -10.36 -0.96 -14.49
N LEU A 175 -10.42 0.17 -13.77
CA LEU A 175 -11.46 0.43 -12.77
C LEU A 175 -12.83 0.64 -13.41
N THR A 176 -12.90 1.33 -14.54
CA THR A 176 -14.16 1.56 -15.26
C THR A 176 -14.79 0.24 -15.71
N ALA A 177 -13.98 -0.74 -16.13
CA ALA A 177 -14.45 -2.09 -16.45
C ALA A 177 -15.07 -2.82 -15.24
N GLU A 178 -14.71 -2.44 -14.02
CA GLU A 178 -15.28 -2.93 -12.76
C GLU A 178 -16.41 -2.01 -12.23
N GLY A 179 -16.86 -1.03 -13.01
CA GLY A 179 -17.91 -0.08 -12.62
C GLY A 179 -17.46 1.02 -11.66
N VAL A 180 -16.15 1.27 -11.55
CA VAL A 180 -15.54 2.17 -10.58
C VAL A 180 -14.97 3.40 -11.28
N THR A 181 -15.30 4.59 -10.77
CA THR A 181 -14.78 5.86 -11.31
C THR A 181 -13.64 6.34 -10.44
N LEU A 182 -12.41 6.33 -10.97
CA LEU A 182 -11.25 6.82 -10.26
C LEU A 182 -11.43 8.29 -9.84
N GLY A 183 -11.11 8.60 -8.59
CA GLY A 183 -11.23 9.95 -8.00
C GLY A 183 -12.62 10.28 -7.45
N ARG A 184 -13.59 9.37 -7.56
CA ARG A 184 -14.88 9.51 -6.88
C ARG A 184 -14.75 8.99 -5.44
N MET A 185 -14.92 9.86 -4.47
CA MET A 185 -14.93 9.51 -3.05
C MET A 185 -16.21 10.01 -2.38
N GLU A 186 -16.64 9.32 -1.33
CA GLU A 186 -17.72 9.79 -0.46
C GLU A 186 -17.14 10.59 0.71
N MET A 187 -17.77 11.72 1.05
CA MET A 187 -17.33 12.57 2.14
C MET A 187 -18.52 13.09 2.93
N GLU A 188 -18.37 13.14 4.25
CA GLU A 188 -19.33 13.78 5.14
C GLU A 188 -18.88 15.22 5.41
N LEU A 189 -19.80 16.17 5.21
CA LEU A 189 -19.59 17.58 5.50
C LEU A 189 -20.33 17.96 6.78
N SER A 190 -19.81 18.95 7.51
CA SER A 190 -20.59 19.59 8.58
C SER A 190 -21.87 20.18 8.00
N GLN A 191 -22.93 20.27 8.82
CA GLN A 191 -24.22 20.81 8.36
C GLN A 191 -24.06 22.22 7.76
N ASP A 192 -23.22 23.06 8.37
CA ASP A 192 -22.96 24.43 7.90
C ASP A 192 -22.25 24.43 6.54
N ALA A 193 -21.19 23.62 6.39
CA ALA A 193 -20.45 23.50 5.12
C ALA A 193 -21.34 22.94 4.01
N TYR A 194 -22.17 21.94 4.32
CA TYR A 194 -23.15 21.39 3.37
C TYR A 194 -24.17 22.45 2.93
N CYS A 195 -24.76 23.19 3.87
CA CYS A 195 -25.72 24.24 3.56
C CYS A 195 -25.10 25.34 2.68
N GLU A 196 -23.90 25.80 3.02
CA GLU A 196 -23.22 26.85 2.26
C GLU A 196 -22.79 26.38 0.87
N LEU A 197 -22.23 25.16 0.76
CA LEU A 197 -21.89 24.57 -0.53
C LEU A 197 -23.12 24.46 -1.44
N ARG A 198 -24.26 24.00 -0.90
CA ARG A 198 -25.51 23.89 -1.66
C ARG A 198 -26.07 25.25 -2.07
N ARG A 199 -25.95 26.25 -1.20
CA ARG A 199 -26.37 27.62 -1.49
C ARG A 199 -25.53 28.22 -2.62
N GLN A 200 -24.21 28.12 -2.55
CA GLN A 200 -23.30 28.65 -3.56
C GLN A 200 -23.48 27.94 -4.91
N ALA A 201 -23.49 26.60 -4.91
CA ALA A 201 -23.74 25.80 -6.11
C ALA A 201 -25.05 26.18 -6.82
N ALA A 202 -26.12 26.44 -6.05
CA ALA A 202 -27.41 26.85 -6.61
C ALA A 202 -27.41 28.30 -7.15
N LEU A 203 -26.65 29.21 -6.55
CA LEU A 203 -26.53 30.60 -7.03
C LEU A 203 -25.67 30.71 -8.30
N GLU A 204 -24.67 29.83 -8.43
CA GLU A 204 -23.74 29.80 -9.55
C GLU A 204 -24.15 28.83 -10.68
N ASP A 205 -25.21 28.04 -10.46
CA ASP A 205 -25.70 26.99 -11.38
C ASP A 205 -24.61 25.97 -11.78
N VAL A 206 -23.88 25.48 -10.77
CA VAL A 206 -22.80 24.49 -10.94
C VAL A 206 -22.97 23.29 -10.01
N ASP A 207 -22.33 22.17 -10.37
CA ASP A 207 -22.28 21.00 -9.49
C ASP A 207 -21.46 21.29 -8.22
N PRO A 208 -21.93 20.91 -7.02
CA PRO A 208 -21.18 21.09 -5.78
C PRO A 208 -19.75 20.52 -5.82
N GLY A 209 -19.53 19.40 -6.50
CA GLY A 209 -18.21 18.78 -6.64
C GLY A 209 -17.23 19.65 -7.40
N ARG A 210 -17.70 20.48 -8.33
CA ARG A 210 -16.85 21.46 -9.02
C ARG A 210 -16.33 22.52 -8.05
N LEU A 211 -17.20 23.09 -7.21
CA LEU A 211 -16.80 24.09 -6.21
C LEU A 211 -15.81 23.50 -5.20
N VAL A 212 -16.05 22.26 -4.75
CA VAL A 212 -15.11 21.55 -3.86
C VAL A 212 -13.76 21.34 -4.56
N GLY A 213 -13.77 20.95 -5.83
CA GLY A 213 -12.55 20.77 -6.62
C GLY A 213 -11.75 22.06 -6.80
N GLU A 214 -12.41 23.16 -7.12
CA GLU A 214 -11.78 24.48 -7.26
C GLU A 214 -11.21 24.98 -5.92
N ALA A 215 -11.95 24.82 -4.82
CA ALA A 215 -11.48 25.17 -3.49
C ALA A 215 -10.27 24.31 -3.04
N LEU A 216 -10.29 23.01 -3.35
CA LEU A 216 -9.18 22.11 -3.03
C LEU A 216 -7.94 22.43 -3.86
N ALA A 217 -8.08 22.73 -5.16
CA ALA A 217 -6.98 23.15 -6.01
C ALA A 217 -6.32 24.42 -5.46
N ALA A 218 -7.12 25.43 -5.10
CA ALA A 218 -6.62 26.66 -4.50
C ALA A 218 -5.87 26.41 -3.18
N TYR A 219 -6.35 25.48 -2.34
CA TYR A 219 -5.69 25.13 -1.08
C TYR A 219 -4.37 24.36 -1.26
N LEU A 220 -4.25 23.54 -2.31
CA LEU A 220 -3.05 22.74 -2.58
C LEU A 220 -1.96 23.51 -3.34
N ASP A 221 -2.34 24.56 -4.06
CA ASP A 221 -1.41 25.45 -4.76
C ASP A 221 -0.75 26.50 -3.83
N ASP A 222 -1.25 26.66 -2.60
CA ASP A 222 -0.72 27.53 -1.51
C ASP A 222 0.34 26.81 -0.63
#